data_AF-Q5F2J9-F1
#
_entry.id   AF-Q5F2J9-F1
#
_cell.length_a   1.000
_cell.length_b   1.000
_cell.length_c   1.000
_cell.angle_alpha   90.00
_cell.angle_beta   90.00
_cell.angle_gamma   90.00
#
_symmetry.space_group_name_H-M   'P 1'
#
loop_
_entity.id
_entity.type
_entity.pdbx_description
1 polymer ?
#
loop_
_entity_poly.entity_id
_entity_poly.type
_entity_poly.pdbx_seq_one_letter_code
_entity_poly.pdbx_strand_id
1 'polypeptide(L)'
;SGSDLKTLAKQVNTAYLKNLSMTKKRARSILTGKTSSTSPFVIYDVDTLWKAESGLVWSQLVPGAPLTKEIGVHVFYRCQCTTVETVRELTEFAKCIPGFVDLFLNDQVTLLKYGVHEA
;
A
#
# COMPACT_ATOMS: atom_id res chain seq x y z
N SER A 1 27.47 -16.72 -8.64
CA SER A 1 27.89 -17.48 -7.43
C SER A 1 26.84 -17.32 -6.33
N GLY A 2 26.64 -18.28 -5.44
CA GLY A 2 25.60 -18.19 -4.38
C GLY A 2 25.71 -16.97 -3.44
N SER A 3 26.89 -16.34 -3.37
CA SER A 3 27.13 -15.05 -2.69
C SER A 3 26.33 -13.91 -3.31
N ASP A 4 26.22 -13.87 -4.63
CA ASP A 4 25.65 -12.75 -5.38
C ASP A 4 24.13 -12.75 -5.23
N LEU A 5 23.53 -13.94 -5.23
CA LEU A 5 22.11 -14.13 -4.97
C LEU A 5 21.73 -13.72 -3.54
N LYS A 6 22.59 -13.99 -2.55
CA LYS A 6 22.36 -13.56 -1.16
C LYS A 6 22.42 -12.04 -1.02
N THR A 7 23.35 -11.39 -1.72
CA THR A 7 23.46 -9.94 -1.79
C THR A 7 22.22 -9.33 -2.44
N LEU A 8 21.79 -9.88 -3.59
CA LEU A 8 20.58 -9.45 -4.27
C LEU A 8 19.35 -9.58 -3.38
N ALA A 9 19.14 -10.74 -2.74
CA ALA A 9 18.02 -10.94 -1.83
C ALA A 9 18.00 -9.93 -0.68
N LYS A 10 19.17 -9.57 -0.13
CA LYS A 10 19.29 -8.55 0.93
C LYS A 10 18.94 -7.15 0.40
N GLN A 11 19.37 -6.80 -0.81
CA GLN A 11 19.05 -5.53 -1.45
C GLN A 11 17.53 -5.41 -1.70
N VAL A 12 16.91 -6.44 -2.28
CA VAL A 12 15.46 -6.49 -2.52
C VAL A 12 14.68 -6.41 -1.20
N ASN A 13 15.11 -7.13 -0.15
CA ASN A 13 14.44 -7.05 1.15
C ASN A 13 14.56 -5.65 1.78
N THR A 14 15.71 -4.99 1.64
CA THR A 14 15.93 -3.63 2.13
C THR A 14 15.05 -2.63 1.38
N ALA A 15 14.95 -2.77 0.05
CA ALA A 15 14.03 -1.98 -0.76
C ALA A 15 12.57 -2.18 -0.35
N TYR A 16 12.16 -3.43 -0.08
CA TYR A 16 10.81 -3.75 0.40
C TYR A 16 10.49 -3.05 1.72
N LEU A 17 11.38 -3.18 2.72
CA LEU A 17 11.19 -2.58 4.04
C LEU A 17 11.22 -1.05 4.02
N LYS A 18 11.94 -0.45 3.06
CA LYS A 18 12.04 1.00 2.91
C LYS A 18 10.78 1.60 2.28
N ASN A 19 10.23 0.95 1.27
CA ASN A 19 9.21 1.56 0.41
C ASN A 19 7.77 1.14 0.76
N LEU A 20 7.57 -0.05 1.33
CA LEU A 20 6.23 -0.52 1.70
C LEU A 20 5.93 -0.23 3.17
N SER A 21 4.92 0.60 3.40
CA SER A 21 4.54 1.07 4.75
C SER A 21 3.95 -0.03 5.64
N MET A 22 3.30 -1.03 5.03
CA MET A 22 2.63 -2.14 5.71
C MET A 22 3.23 -3.50 5.37
N THR A 23 4.20 -3.94 6.19
CA THR A 23 4.80 -5.27 6.02
C THR A 23 3.90 -6.39 6.55
N LYS A 24 4.05 -7.62 6.02
CA LYS A 24 3.36 -8.82 6.53
C LYS A 24 3.58 -9.03 8.04
N LYS A 25 4.78 -8.72 8.55
CA LYS A 25 5.10 -8.81 9.98
C LYS A 25 4.27 -7.81 10.79
N ARG A 26 4.17 -6.56 10.33
CA ARG A 26 3.39 -5.50 10.97
C ARG A 26 1.89 -5.84 10.97
N ALA A 27 1.35 -6.21 9.81
CA ALA A 27 -0.05 -6.63 9.66
C ALA A 27 -0.40 -7.80 10.59
N ARG A 28 0.43 -8.85 10.62
CA ARG A 28 0.23 -9.98 11.54
C ARG A 28 0.26 -9.57 13.01
N SER A 29 1.17 -8.68 13.39
CA SER A 29 1.25 -8.19 14.77
C SER A 29 -0.07 -7.53 15.18
N ILE A 30 -0.63 -6.70 14.30
CA ILE A 30 -1.91 -6.03 14.49
C ILE A 30 -3.05 -7.06 14.61
N LEU A 31 -3.18 -7.95 13.62
CA LEU A 31 -4.28 -8.92 13.54
C LEU A 31 -4.26 -9.97 14.67
N THR A 32 -3.10 -10.25 15.25
CA THR A 32 -2.96 -11.21 16.36
C THR A 32 -2.96 -10.54 17.73
N GLY A 33 -3.22 -9.23 17.80
CA GLY A 33 -3.24 -8.48 19.06
C GLY A 33 -1.88 -8.36 19.75
N LYS A 34 -0.77 -8.54 19.01
CA LYS A 34 0.61 -8.53 19.53
C LYS A 34 1.30 -7.17 19.36
N THR A 35 0.59 -6.16 18.87
CA THR A 35 1.11 -4.79 18.76
C THR A 35 1.00 -4.06 20.10
N SER A 36 2.01 -3.25 20.43
CA SER A 36 2.00 -2.39 21.63
C SER A 36 1.17 -1.11 21.45
N SER A 37 0.60 -0.90 20.27
CA SER A 37 -0.23 0.24 19.90
C SER A 37 -1.72 -0.03 20.13
N THR A 38 -2.53 1.03 20.08
CA THR A 38 -3.99 0.97 20.03
C THR A 38 -4.47 -0.02 18.97
N SER A 39 -5.46 -0.84 19.32
CA SER A 39 -6.13 -1.75 18.37
C SER A 39 -6.73 -0.96 17.20
N PRO A 40 -6.80 -1.56 15.99
CA PRO A 40 -7.47 -0.91 14.86
C PRO A 40 -8.93 -0.59 15.18
N PHE A 41 -9.41 0.53 14.67
CA PHE A 41 -10.83 0.83 14.66
C PHE A 41 -11.57 -0.10 13.69
N VAL A 42 -12.65 -0.72 14.14
CA VAL A 42 -13.42 -1.70 13.36
C VAL A 42 -14.59 -1.01 12.67
N ILE A 43 -14.66 -1.12 11.35
CA ILE A 43 -15.79 -0.64 10.53
C ILE A 43 -16.64 -1.86 10.16
N TYR A 44 -17.90 -1.90 10.59
CA TYR A 44 -18.82 -3.02 10.34
C TYR A 44 -20.24 -2.58 9.99
N ASP A 45 -20.51 -1.28 10.03
CA ASP A 45 -21.78 -0.65 9.64
C ASP A 45 -21.53 0.77 9.11
N VAL A 46 -22.61 1.45 8.71
CA VAL A 46 -22.54 2.80 8.15
C VAL A 46 -22.11 3.84 9.19
N ASP A 47 -22.53 3.67 10.44
CA ASP A 47 -22.22 4.61 11.52
C ASP A 47 -20.74 4.57 11.89
N THR A 48 -20.15 3.37 11.96
CA THR A 48 -18.73 3.17 12.18
C THR A 48 -17.91 3.66 10.98
N LEU A 49 -18.39 3.48 9.76
CA LEU A 49 -17.76 4.07 8.57
C LEU A 49 -17.68 5.60 8.69
N TRP A 50 -18.78 6.28 9.03
CA TRP A 50 -18.77 7.73 9.21
C TRP A 50 -17.88 8.20 10.37
N LYS A 51 -17.78 7.42 11.45
CA LYS A 51 -16.81 7.70 12.54
C LYS A 51 -15.37 7.59 12.07
N ALA A 52 -15.05 6.62 11.20
CA ALA A 52 -13.71 6.50 10.63
C ALA A 52 -13.37 7.69 9.72
N GLU A 53 -14.36 8.16 8.95
CA GLU A 53 -14.29 9.33 8.06
C GLU A 53 -14.13 10.67 8.79
N SER A 54 -14.66 10.79 10.02
CA SER A 54 -14.63 12.04 10.79
C SER A 54 -13.28 12.32 11.48
N GLY A 55 -12.19 11.73 11.00
CA GLY A 55 -10.83 11.96 11.51
C GLY A 55 -10.31 10.88 12.46
N LEU A 56 -11.10 9.84 12.76
CA LEU A 56 -10.67 8.78 13.68
C LEU A 56 -9.66 7.82 13.05
N VAL A 57 -9.77 7.58 11.74
CA VAL A 57 -8.86 6.69 11.00
C VAL A 57 -8.13 7.45 9.89
N TRP A 58 -8.83 8.31 9.16
CA TRP A 58 -8.27 9.06 8.05
C TRP A 58 -8.19 10.54 8.40
N SER A 59 -7.00 11.13 8.33
CA SER A 59 -6.73 12.52 8.72
C SER A 59 -7.37 13.58 7.80
N GLN A 60 -7.84 13.18 6.62
CA GLN A 60 -8.49 14.06 5.66
C GLN A 60 -9.72 13.38 5.04
N LEU A 61 -10.86 14.08 5.07
CA LEU A 61 -11.82 13.96 3.98
C LEU A 61 -11.06 14.37 2.73
N VAL A 62 -10.88 13.45 1.76
CA VAL A 62 -10.16 13.81 0.53
C VAL A 62 -10.94 14.97 -0.11
N PRO A 63 -10.31 16.13 -0.39
CA PRO A 63 -11.00 17.23 -1.07
C PRO A 63 -11.58 16.72 -2.39
N GLY A 64 -12.90 16.75 -2.54
CA GLY A 64 -13.60 16.20 -3.71
C GLY A 64 -14.00 14.72 -3.60
N ALA A 65 -13.84 14.08 -2.43
CA ALA A 65 -14.53 12.82 -2.14
C ALA A 65 -16.03 13.03 -2.41
N PRO A 66 -16.67 12.17 -3.21
CA PRO A 66 -18.09 12.33 -3.46
C PRO A 66 -18.82 12.35 -2.12
N LEU A 67 -19.61 13.39 -1.87
CA LEU A 67 -20.60 13.40 -0.78
C LEU A 67 -21.77 12.47 -1.18
N THR A 68 -21.45 11.28 -1.70
CA THR A 68 -22.41 10.35 -2.28
C THR A 68 -23.17 9.70 -1.15
N LYS A 69 -24.50 9.81 -1.20
CA LYS A 69 -25.42 9.07 -0.32
C LYS A 69 -25.32 7.55 -0.53
N GLU A 70 -24.68 7.11 -1.61
CA GLU A 70 -24.45 5.71 -1.91
C GLU A 70 -23.12 5.23 -1.30
N ILE A 71 -23.25 4.47 -0.20
CA ILE A 71 -22.12 3.92 0.56
C ILE A 71 -21.17 3.09 -0.32
N GLY A 72 -21.72 2.35 -1.30
CA GLY A 72 -20.91 1.53 -2.20
C GLY A 72 -19.91 2.33 -3.03
N VAL A 73 -20.34 3.49 -3.56
CA VAL A 73 -19.47 4.40 -4.32
C VAL A 73 -18.37 4.98 -3.43
N HIS A 74 -18.73 5.33 -2.19
CA HIS A 74 -17.77 5.86 -1.22
C HIS A 74 -16.69 4.84 -0.83
N VAL A 75 -17.09 3.60 -0.54
CA VAL A 75 -16.15 2.51 -0.24
C VAL A 75 -15.24 2.24 -1.45
N PHE A 76 -15.80 2.22 -2.66
CA PHE A 76 -15.03 2.04 -3.89
C PHE A 76 -13.99 3.16 -4.08
N TYR A 77 -14.37 4.41 -3.83
CA TYR A 77 -13.45 5.55 -3.87
C TYR A 77 -12.30 5.39 -2.85
N ARG A 78 -12.59 4.98 -1.62
CA ARG A 78 -11.55 4.73 -0.60
C ARG A 78 -10.58 3.62 -1.02
N CYS A 79 -11.10 2.54 -1.63
CA CYS A 79 -10.25 1.52 -2.23
C CYS A 79 -9.35 2.10 -3.33
N GLN A 80 -9.90 2.93 -4.22
CA GLN A 80 -9.13 3.56 -5.30
C GLN A 80 -8.00 4.46 -4.78
N CYS A 81 -8.25 5.29 -3.76
CA CYS A 81 -7.20 6.09 -3.13
C CYS A 81 -6.05 5.21 -2.62
N THR A 82 -6.39 4.12 -1.93
CA THR A 82 -5.41 3.17 -1.41
C THR A 82 -4.62 2.49 -2.54
N THR A 83 -5.29 2.15 -3.65
CA THR A 83 -4.64 1.60 -4.85
C THR A 83 -3.64 2.59 -5.45
N VAL A 84 -3.97 3.87 -5.57
CA VAL A 84 -3.05 4.90 -6.10
C VAL A 84 -1.81 5.02 -5.22
N GLU A 85 -1.99 5.07 -3.89
CA GLU A 85 -0.88 5.09 -2.95
C GLU A 85 -0.01 3.84 -3.06
N THR A 86 -0.63 2.66 -3.22
CA THR A 86 0.07 1.38 -3.37
C THR A 86 0.88 1.32 -4.67
N VAL A 87 0.33 1.78 -5.79
CA VAL A 87 1.05 1.87 -7.07
C VAL A 87 2.29 2.78 -6.93
N ARG A 88 2.18 3.87 -6.18
CA ARG A 88 3.32 4.74 -5.88
C ARG A 88 4.39 4.01 -5.05
N GLU A 89 4.00 3.30 -3.99
CA GLU A 89 4.95 2.49 -3.19
C GLU A 89 5.64 1.41 -4.02
N LEU A 90 4.89 0.67 -4.85
CA LEU A 90 5.42 -0.38 -5.74
C LEU A 90 6.38 0.19 -6.79
N THR A 91 6.08 1.38 -7.33
CA THR A 91 6.97 2.07 -8.27
C THR A 91 8.29 2.44 -7.62
N GLU A 92 8.27 3.01 -6.40
CA GLU A 92 9.50 3.34 -5.66
C GLU A 92 10.29 2.10 -5.22
N PHE A 93 9.58 1.01 -4.89
CA PHE A 93 10.20 -0.29 -4.67
C PHE A 93 10.92 -0.81 -5.93
N ALA A 94 10.25 -0.79 -7.08
CA ALA A 94 10.80 -1.30 -8.35
C ALA A 94 12.08 -0.53 -8.76
N LYS A 95 12.10 0.79 -8.59
CA LYS A 95 13.30 1.62 -8.85
C LYS A 95 14.50 1.23 -7.98
N CYS A 96 14.28 0.60 -6.84
CA CYS A 96 15.35 0.14 -5.95
C CYS A 96 15.88 -1.26 -6.33
N ILE A 97 15.28 -1.94 -7.31
CA ILE A 97 15.73 -3.27 -7.76
C ILE A 97 16.91 -3.10 -8.72
N PRO A 98 18.06 -3.76 -8.48
CA PRO A 98 19.21 -3.68 -9.37
C PRO A 98 18.85 -4.02 -10.83
N GLY A 99 19.23 -3.16 -11.76
CA GLY A 99 18.96 -3.31 -13.19
C GLY A 99 17.62 -2.74 -13.67
N PHE A 100 16.66 -2.42 -12.77
CA PHE A 100 15.35 -1.93 -13.20
C PHE A 100 15.41 -0.54 -13.86
N VAL A 101 16.14 0.40 -13.23
CA VAL A 101 16.29 1.77 -13.75
C VAL A 101 17.17 1.86 -14.99
N ASP A 102 17.95 0.81 -15.27
CA ASP A 102 18.81 0.70 -16.44
C ASP A 102 18.04 0.24 -17.70
N LEU A 103 16.80 -0.24 -17.53
CA LEU A 103 15.90 -0.54 -18.63
C LEU A 103 15.43 0.74 -19.34
N PHE A 104 15.00 0.61 -20.58
CA PHE A 104 14.32 1.72 -21.25
C PHE A 104 13.04 2.12 -20.49
N LEU A 105 12.73 3.41 -20.51
CA LEU A 105 11.60 3.95 -19.75
C LEU A 105 10.26 3.31 -20.18
N ASN A 106 10.08 2.97 -21.46
CA ASN A 106 8.88 2.30 -21.95
C ASN A 106 8.72 0.90 -21.31
N ASP A 107 9.83 0.18 -21.14
CA ASP A 107 9.84 -1.16 -20.56
C ASP A 107 9.56 -1.08 -19.05
N GLN A 108 10.15 -0.10 -18.35
CA GLN A 108 9.82 0.18 -16.94
C GLN A 108 8.33 0.44 -16.75
N VAL A 109 7.73 1.30 -17.57
CA VAL A 109 6.30 1.62 -17.54
C VAL A 109 5.45 0.40 -17.86
N THR A 110 5.86 -0.41 -18.84
CA THR A 110 5.15 -1.62 -19.25
C THR A 110 5.14 -2.66 -18.13
N LEU A 111 6.31 -2.94 -17.53
CA LEU A 111 6.42 -3.87 -16.41
C LEU A 111 5.55 -3.43 -15.22
N LEU A 112 5.57 -2.14 -14.88
CA LEU A 112 4.72 -1.61 -13.81
C LEU A 112 3.23 -1.71 -14.18
N LYS A 113 2.83 -1.30 -15.38
CA LYS A 113 1.42 -1.32 -15.82
C LYS A 113 0.79 -2.70 -15.72
N TYR A 114 1.52 -3.75 -16.09
CA TYR A 114 0.99 -5.12 -16.08
C TYR A 114 1.26 -5.86 -14.76
N GLY A 115 2.31 -5.50 -14.00
CA GLY A 115 2.67 -6.20 -12.77
C GLY A 115 2.00 -5.69 -11.49
N VAL A 116 1.63 -4.41 -11.40
CA VAL A 116 1.20 -3.80 -10.12
C VAL A 116 -0.09 -4.38 -9.52
N HIS A 117 -0.94 -5.03 -10.32
CA HIS A 117 -2.18 -5.65 -9.82
C HIS A 117 -2.00 -7.11 -9.37
N GLU A 118 -0.88 -7.74 -9.71
CA GLU A 118 -0.53 -9.11 -9.28
C GLU A 118 0.35 -9.13 -8.02
N ALA A 119 0.99 -8.00 -7.71
CA ALA A 119 2.01 -7.83 -6.66
C ALA A 119 1.45 -7.74 -5.23
#